data_AF-A0A543FLF1-F1
#
_entry.id   AF-A0A543FLF1-F1
#
_cell.length_a   1.000
_cell.length_b   1.000
_cell.length_c   1.000
_cell.angle_alpha   90.00
_cell.angle_beta   90.00
_cell.angle_gamma   90.00
#
_symmetry.space_group_name_H-M   'P 1'
#
loop_
_entity.id
_entity.type
_entity.pdbx_description
1 polymer ?
#
loop_
_entity_poly.entity_id
_entity_poly.type
_entity_poly.pdbx_seq_one_letter_code
_entity_poly.pdbx_strand_id
1 'polypeptide(L)'
;MTVSQFRSGVPDDWFVDPVQLGVPGVRRNIDVDDDNPLAWQTDALCSQTDPEAFFPEKGGSTRDAKRICGSCDVRGECLEYALQNDERFGIWGGLSERERRKLKRRAS
;
A
#
# COMPACT_ATOMS: atom_id res chain seq x y z
N MET A 1 22.16 1.37 55.06
CA MET A 1 22.17 0.80 53.70
C MET A 1 20.88 0.02 53.51
N THR A 2 19.91 0.54 52.78
CA THR A 2 18.69 -0.20 52.43
C THR A 2 18.48 -0.11 50.93
N VAL A 3 18.69 -1.25 50.26
CA VAL A 3 18.57 -1.39 48.81
C VAL A 3 17.09 -1.39 48.45
N SER A 4 16.67 -0.42 47.64
CA SER A 4 15.33 -0.31 47.09
C SER A 4 15.06 -1.48 46.15
N GLN A 5 14.26 -2.45 46.59
CA GLN A 5 13.76 -3.52 45.72
C GLN A 5 12.70 -2.95 44.77
N PHE A 6 13.11 -2.60 43.56
CA PHE A 6 12.18 -2.49 42.44
C PHE A 6 11.70 -3.90 42.10
N ARG A 7 10.47 -4.25 42.50
CA ARG A 7 9.79 -5.44 42.00
C ARG A 7 9.25 -5.09 40.62
N SER A 8 9.84 -5.65 39.57
CA SER A 8 9.32 -5.56 38.21
C SER A 8 7.91 -6.14 38.19
N GLY A 9 6.90 -5.27 38.18
CA GLY A 9 5.48 -5.65 38.19
C GLY A 9 4.97 -6.03 36.81
N VAL A 10 5.80 -6.67 35.99
CA VAL A 10 5.38 -7.17 34.68
C VAL A 10 4.82 -8.58 34.91
N PRO A 11 3.52 -8.80 34.68
CA PRO A 11 2.90 -10.12 34.79
C PRO A 11 3.60 -11.13 33.87
N ASP A 12 3.65 -12.42 34.25
CA ASP A 12 4.32 -13.46 33.45
C ASP A 12 3.76 -13.57 32.02
N ASP A 13 2.50 -13.19 31.81
CA ASP A 13 1.75 -13.24 30.55
C ASP A 13 1.79 -11.93 29.75
N TRP A 14 2.68 -11.00 30.08
CA TRP A 14 2.85 -9.74 29.33
C TRP A 14 3.15 -9.95 27.83
N PHE A 15 3.62 -11.14 27.46
CA PHE A 15 3.90 -11.53 26.08
C PHE A 15 2.64 -11.93 25.29
N VAL A 16 1.51 -12.12 25.96
CA VAL A 16 0.27 -12.53 25.30
C VAL A 16 -0.38 -11.30 24.66
N ASP A 17 -0.47 -11.33 23.33
CA ASP A 17 -1.07 -10.25 22.55
C ASP A 17 -2.57 -10.09 22.91
N PRO A 18 -3.04 -8.89 23.34
CA PRO A 18 -4.46 -8.61 23.57
C PRO A 18 -5.37 -8.96 22.37
N VAL A 19 -4.82 -8.93 21.16
CA VAL A 19 -5.48 -9.37 19.93
C VAL A 19 -5.84 -10.87 19.99
N GLN A 20 -4.91 -11.70 20.47
CA GLN A 20 -5.07 -13.15 20.57
C GLN A 20 -6.05 -13.53 21.68
N LEU A 21 -6.07 -12.75 22.77
CA LEU A 21 -7.02 -12.92 23.88
C LEU A 21 -8.46 -12.48 23.56
N GLY A 22 -8.69 -11.83 22.41
CA GLY A 22 -10.02 -11.42 21.98
C GLY A 22 -10.64 -10.34 22.87
N VAL A 23 -9.81 -9.44 23.41
CA VAL A 23 -10.28 -8.35 24.29
C VAL A 23 -11.27 -7.45 23.53
N PRO A 24 -12.47 -7.18 24.09
CA PRO A 24 -13.46 -6.32 23.45
C PRO A 24 -12.87 -4.94 23.08
N GLY A 25 -13.03 -4.52 21.83
CA GLY A 25 -12.54 -3.23 21.32
C GLY A 25 -11.12 -3.27 20.73
N VAL A 26 -10.37 -4.36 20.92
CA VAL A 26 -9.11 -4.60 20.20
C VAL A 26 -9.45 -5.23 18.86
N ARG A 27 -9.17 -4.53 17.76
CA ARG A 27 -9.33 -5.12 16.41
C ARG A 27 -8.34 -6.27 16.29
N ARG A 28 -8.86 -7.48 16.04
CA ARG A 28 -8.02 -8.51 15.42
C ARG A 28 -7.59 -7.96 14.08
N ASN A 29 -6.28 -7.92 13.85
CA ASN A 29 -5.78 -8.08 12.50
C ASN A 29 -6.17 -9.52 12.13
N ILE A 30 -7.42 -9.67 11.67
CA ILE A 30 -7.96 -10.91 11.13
C ILE A 30 -6.98 -11.34 10.05
N ASP A 31 -6.29 -12.46 10.34
CA ASP A 31 -5.89 -13.51 9.40
C ASP A 31 -5.69 -12.98 7.96
N VAL A 32 -4.49 -12.63 7.52
CA VAL A 32 -3.52 -13.55 6.87
C VAL A 32 -4.21 -14.70 6.11
N ASP A 33 -5.28 -14.39 5.39
CA ASP A 33 -5.82 -15.17 4.28
C ASP A 33 -6.13 -14.18 3.15
N ASP A 34 -5.09 -13.68 2.49
CA ASP A 34 -5.21 -13.06 1.17
C ASP A 34 -3.98 -13.45 0.35
N ASP A 35 -3.91 -14.72 -0.08
CA ASP A 35 -3.17 -15.14 -1.28
C ASP A 35 -3.73 -14.46 -2.56
N ASN A 36 -4.49 -13.38 -2.42
CA ASN A 36 -4.91 -12.52 -3.50
C ASN A 36 -3.77 -11.52 -3.79
N PRO A 37 -2.97 -11.72 -4.85
CA PRO A 37 -1.91 -10.80 -5.23
C PRO A 37 -2.42 -9.40 -5.62
N LEU A 38 -3.74 -9.20 -5.66
CA LEU A 38 -4.41 -7.95 -6.01
C LEU A 38 -5.10 -7.27 -4.83
N ALA A 39 -4.94 -7.76 -3.59
CA ALA A 39 -5.56 -7.16 -2.39
C ALA A 39 -5.23 -5.66 -2.23
N TRP A 40 -4.02 -5.27 -2.63
CA TRP A 40 -3.56 -3.86 -2.64
C TRP A 40 -4.44 -2.92 -3.47
N GLN A 41 -5.21 -3.42 -4.45
CA GLN A 41 -6.09 -2.58 -5.27
C GLN A 41 -7.21 -1.95 -4.46
N THR A 42 -7.66 -2.61 -3.38
CA THR A 42 -8.71 -2.08 -2.49
C THR A 42 -8.28 -0.79 -1.80
N ASP A 43 -6.99 -0.64 -1.51
CA ASP A 43 -6.42 0.53 -0.85
C ASP A 43 -5.97 1.63 -1.85
N ALA A 44 -6.21 1.43 -3.15
CA ALA A 44 -5.79 2.38 -4.17
C ALA A 44 -6.62 3.67 -4.14
N LEU A 45 -5.98 4.80 -3.85
CA LEU A 45 -6.62 6.12 -3.79
C LEU A 45 -7.31 6.52 -5.11
N CYS A 46 -6.84 6.03 -6.26
CA CYS A 46 -7.43 6.34 -7.56
C CYS A 46 -8.88 5.85 -7.70
N SER A 47 -9.28 4.79 -6.98
CA SER A 47 -10.65 4.27 -6.97
C SER A 47 -11.68 5.28 -6.42
N GLN A 48 -11.21 6.28 -5.66
CA GLN A 48 -12.03 7.32 -5.03
C GLN A 48 -12.07 8.61 -5.87
N THR A 49 -11.53 8.58 -7.08
CA THR A 49 -11.39 9.76 -7.95
C THR A 49 -11.93 9.47 -9.35
N ASP A 50 -11.94 10.48 -10.21
CA ASP A 50 -12.40 10.33 -11.60
C ASP A 50 -11.45 9.41 -12.40
N PRO A 51 -11.93 8.26 -12.93
CA PRO A 51 -11.11 7.35 -13.71
C PRO A 51 -10.60 7.97 -15.03
N GLU A 52 -11.29 8.96 -15.61
CA GLU A 52 -10.86 9.58 -16.87
C GLU A 52 -9.51 10.30 -16.71
N ALA A 53 -9.21 10.81 -15.51
CA ALA A 53 -7.93 11.43 -15.22
C ALA A 53 -6.74 10.45 -15.36
N PHE A 54 -6.98 9.16 -15.10
CA PHE A 54 -5.96 8.10 -15.15
C PHE A 54 -5.83 7.47 -16.53
N PHE A 55 -6.86 7.58 -17.37
CA PHE A 55 -6.88 7.07 -18.75
C PHE A 55 -7.19 8.21 -19.75
N PRO A 56 -6.34 9.24 -19.83
CA PRO A 56 -6.61 10.38 -20.71
C PRO A 56 -6.54 9.99 -22.19
N GLU A 57 -7.39 10.61 -22.99
CA GLU A 57 -7.30 10.56 -24.45
C GLU A 57 -5.96 11.12 -24.97
N LYS A 58 -5.66 10.91 -26.26
CA LYS A 58 -4.43 11.40 -26.89
C LYS A 58 -4.30 12.92 -26.72
N GLY A 59 -3.33 13.34 -25.91
CA GLY A 59 -3.06 14.77 -25.64
C GLY A 59 -3.71 15.30 -24.36
N GLY A 60 -4.46 14.48 -23.63
CA GLY A 60 -5.02 14.83 -22.33
C GLY A 60 -3.95 15.04 -21.24
N SER A 61 -4.31 15.80 -20.21
CA SER A 61 -3.42 16.09 -19.08
C SER A 61 -3.20 14.84 -18.22
N THR A 62 -1.94 14.57 -17.88
CA THR A 62 -1.57 13.50 -16.92
C THR A 62 -1.23 14.06 -15.54
N ARG A 63 -1.32 15.39 -15.37
CA ARG A 63 -0.83 16.08 -14.17
C ARG A 63 -1.63 15.69 -12.93
N ASP A 64 -2.95 15.59 -13.07
CA ASP A 64 -3.84 15.33 -11.93
C ASP A 64 -3.71 13.91 -11.42
N ALA A 65 -3.77 12.92 -12.30
CA ALA A 65 -3.52 11.52 -11.95
C ALA A 65 -2.16 11.31 -11.30
N LYS A 66 -1.10 11.95 -11.82
CA LYS A 66 0.24 11.86 -11.21
C LYS A 66 0.30 12.43 -9.79
N ARG A 67 -0.43 13.51 -9.53
CA ARG A 67 -0.51 14.11 -8.19
C ARG A 67 -1.22 13.17 -7.23
N ILE A 68 -2.37 12.62 -7.64
CA ILE A 68 -3.15 11.67 -6.83
C ILE A 68 -2.33 10.41 -6.55
N CYS A 69 -1.66 9.84 -7.55
CA CYS A 69 -0.75 8.70 -7.35
C CYS A 69 0.39 9.03 -6.37
N GLY A 70 0.84 10.29 -6.30
CA GLY A 70 1.92 10.71 -5.42
C GLY A 70 1.58 10.62 -3.93
N SER A 71 0.28 10.66 -3.58
CA SER A 71 -0.24 10.49 -2.23
C SER A 71 -0.88 9.13 -1.99
N CYS A 72 -0.70 8.17 -2.90
CA CYS A 72 -1.27 6.83 -2.78
C CYS A 72 -0.27 5.90 -2.09
N ASP A 73 -0.71 5.21 -1.04
CA ASP A 73 0.15 4.32 -0.24
C ASP A 73 0.59 3.09 -1.06
N VAL A 74 -0.31 2.50 -1.85
CA VAL A 74 -0.05 1.31 -2.69
C VAL A 74 0.62 1.61 -4.04
N ARG A 75 1.32 2.76 -4.14
CA ARG A 75 1.94 3.21 -5.40
C ARG A 75 3.00 2.24 -5.91
N GLY A 76 3.75 1.60 -5.01
CA GLY A 76 4.84 0.68 -5.35
C GLY A 76 4.31 -0.59 -6.02
N GLU A 77 3.35 -1.23 -5.36
CA GLU A 77 2.64 -2.43 -5.80
C GLU A 77 1.93 -2.17 -7.13
N CYS A 78 1.27 -1.02 -7.26
CA CYS A 78 0.65 -0.58 -8.50
C CYS A 78 1.64 -0.46 -9.67
N LEU A 79 2.84 0.11 -9.41
CA LEU A 79 3.87 0.24 -10.43
C LEU A 79 4.42 -1.13 -10.83
N GLU A 80 4.71 -1.97 -9.86
CA GLU A 80 5.24 -3.30 -10.07
C GLU A 80 4.27 -4.15 -10.90
N TYR A 81 2.99 -4.17 -10.52
CA TYR A 81 1.94 -4.82 -11.29
C TYR A 81 1.93 -4.34 -12.75
N ALA A 82 1.99 -3.02 -12.98
CA ALA A 82 1.97 -2.47 -14.33
C ALA A 82 3.22 -2.82 -15.17
N LEU A 83 4.38 -3.02 -14.53
CA LEU A 83 5.60 -3.43 -15.21
C LEU A 83 5.60 -4.92 -15.54
N GLN A 84 5.09 -5.77 -14.63
CA GLN A 84 4.98 -7.21 -14.81
C GLN A 84 3.93 -7.57 -15.89
N ASN A 85 2.80 -6.88 -15.91
CA ASN A 85 1.69 -7.13 -16.85
C ASN A 85 1.82 -6.33 -18.16
N ASP A 86 2.89 -5.56 -18.33
CA ASP A 86 3.13 -4.68 -19.48
C ASP A 86 1.92 -3.76 -19.80
N GLU A 87 1.33 -3.17 -18.76
CA GLU A 87 0.15 -2.32 -18.91
C GLU A 87 0.44 -1.18 -19.88
N ARG A 88 -0.37 -1.06 -20.93
CA ARG A 88 -0.06 -0.22 -22.10
C ARG A 88 -0.69 1.17 -22.06
N PHE A 89 -1.72 1.33 -21.24
CA PHE A 89 -2.51 2.57 -21.19
C PHE A 89 -2.53 3.13 -19.77
N GLY A 90 -2.87 4.41 -19.69
CA GLY A 90 -3.09 5.11 -18.44
C GLY A 90 -1.85 5.32 -17.54
N ILE A 91 -2.14 5.91 -16.38
CA ILE A 91 -1.19 6.24 -15.33
C ILE A 91 -1.22 5.15 -14.26
N TRP A 92 -0.06 4.51 -14.06
CA TRP A 92 0.13 3.45 -13.07
C TRP A 92 1.33 3.78 -12.20
N GLY A 93 1.19 3.69 -10.88
CA GLY A 93 2.25 4.04 -9.93
C GLY A 93 2.77 5.48 -10.09
N GLY A 94 1.94 6.39 -10.60
CA GLY A 94 2.33 7.77 -10.91
C GLY A 94 3.17 7.94 -12.19
N LEU A 95 3.30 6.90 -13.02
CA LEU A 95 4.03 6.94 -14.28
C LEU A 95 3.10 6.69 -15.47
N SER A 96 3.31 7.45 -16.54
CA SER A 96 2.72 7.16 -17.87
C SER A 96 3.40 5.96 -18.53
N GLU A 97 2.75 5.36 -19.53
CA GLU A 97 3.31 4.28 -20.35
C GLU A 97 4.72 4.62 -20.87
N ARG A 98 4.89 5.83 -21.43
CA ARG A 98 6.19 6.30 -21.93
C ARG A 98 7.26 6.36 -20.85
N GLU A 99 6.89 6.71 -19.62
CA GLU A 99 7.80 6.75 -18.47
C GLU A 99 8.13 5.34 -17.96
N ARG A 100 7.13 4.45 -17.87
CA ARG A 100 7.34 3.03 -17.52
C ARG A 100 8.29 2.34 -18.51
N ARG A 101 8.11 2.59 -19.81
CA ARG A 101 9.05 2.11 -20.85
C ARG A 101 10.47 2.64 -20.66
N LYS A 102 10.62 3.91 -20.29
CA LYS A 102 11.95 4.50 -20.00
C LYS A 102 12.57 3.85 -18.76
N LEU A 103 11.77 3.57 -17.73
CA LEU A 103 12.22 2.92 -16.50
C LEU A 103 12.69 1.48 -16.78
N LYS A 104 11.88 0.68 -17.49
CA LYS A 104 12.21 -0.71 -17.87
C LYS A 104 13.54 -0.80 -18.62
N ARG A 105 13.78 0.12 -19.57
CA ARG A 105 15.05 0.19 -20.32
C ARG A 105 16.27 0.61 -19.48
N ARG A 106 16.09 1.30 -18.36
CA ARG A 106 17.20 1.71 -17.47
C ARG A 106 17.59 0.61 -16.47
N ALA A 107 16.65 -0.28 -16.17
CA ALA A 107 16.85 -1.41 -15.28
C ALA A 107 17.34 -2.68 -16.01
N SER A 108 17.43 -2.64 -17.35
CA SER A 108 18.00 -3.70 -18.20
C SER A 108 19.45 -3.36 -18.52
#